data_AF-A0A5E4IZ17-F1
#
_entry.id   AF-A0A5E4IZ17-F1
#
_cell.length_a   1.000
_cell.length_b   1.000
_cell.length_c   1.000
_cell.angle_alpha   90.00
_cell.angle_beta   90.00
_cell.angle_gamma   90.00
#
_symmetry.space_group_name_H-M   'P 1'
#
loop_
_entity.id
_entity.type
_entity.pdbx_description
1 polymer ?
#
loop_
_entity_poly.entity_id
_entity_poly.type
_entity_poly.pdbx_seq_one_letter_code
_entity_poly.pdbx_strand_id
1 'polypeptide(L)'
;MGIVLNKEEFLRQIEGCKLPQSFDQHLLDHAAEMFGRWGRTTHMDEREHLFETFGLASKSEDSNAMKMEKVALRCVCSKMMDAKLNRKDAADIIKNLNKIKEPGFTWVEG
;
A
#
# COMPACT_ATOMS: atom_id res chain seq x y z
N MET A 1 -14.51 -17.61 3.56
CA MET A 1 -14.95 -16.28 3.12
C MET A 1 -13.76 -15.60 2.48
N GLY A 2 -13.61 -15.71 1.17
CA GLY A 2 -12.61 -14.94 0.42
C GLY A 2 -13.16 -13.54 0.19
N ILE A 3 -12.37 -12.52 0.49
CA ILE A 3 -12.69 -11.16 0.05
C ILE A 3 -12.30 -11.11 -1.43
N VAL A 4 -13.28 -10.94 -2.31
CA VAL A 4 -13.09 -10.77 -3.75
C VAL A 4 -12.84 -9.28 -3.98
N LEU A 5 -11.60 -8.85 -4.17
CA LEU A 5 -11.30 -7.43 -4.37
C LEU A 5 -11.27 -7.08 -5.86
N ASN A 6 -12.36 -6.50 -6.35
CA ASN A 6 -12.43 -5.95 -7.71
C ASN A 6 -11.65 -4.62 -7.79
N LYS A 7 -11.01 -4.36 -8.94
CA LYS A 7 -10.39 -3.06 -9.31
C LYS A 7 -11.15 -1.85 -8.82
N GLU A 8 -12.44 -1.79 -9.14
CA GLU A 8 -13.27 -0.64 -8.85
C GLU A 8 -13.47 -0.44 -7.35
N GLU A 9 -13.55 -1.54 -6.60
CA GLU A 9 -13.67 -1.52 -5.15
C GLU A 9 -12.38 -1.03 -4.50
N PHE A 10 -11.23 -1.53 -4.95
CA PHE A 10 -9.92 -1.03 -4.49
C PHE A 10 -9.74 0.46 -4.80
N LEU A 11 -10.06 0.88 -6.03
CA LEU A 11 -9.95 2.28 -6.44
C LEU A 11 -10.87 3.19 -5.62
N ARG A 12 -12.08 2.74 -5.27
CA ARG A 12 -12.97 3.45 -4.33
C ARG A 12 -12.39 3.50 -2.92
N GLN A 13 -11.77 2.43 -2.43
CA GLN A 13 -11.19 2.40 -1.08
C GLN A 13 -10.04 3.42 -0.92
N ILE A 14 -9.25 3.62 -1.97
CA ILE A 14 -8.15 4.58 -1.99
C ILE A 14 -8.56 5.96 -2.53
N GLU A 15 -9.86 6.17 -2.79
CA GLU A 15 -10.40 7.45 -3.19
C GLU A 15 -10.08 8.49 -2.11
N GLY A 16 -9.50 9.62 -2.54
CA GLY A 16 -8.98 10.66 -1.65
C GLY A 16 -7.49 10.56 -1.32
N CYS A 17 -6.81 9.46 -1.63
CA CYS A 17 -5.36 9.42 -1.61
C CYS A 17 -4.79 10.17 -2.83
N LYS A 18 -3.91 11.15 -2.59
CA LYS A 18 -3.23 11.89 -3.67
C LYS A 18 -2.11 11.02 -4.25
N LEU A 19 -2.41 10.26 -5.31
CA LEU A 19 -1.45 9.36 -5.94
C LEU A 19 -0.57 10.12 -6.95
N PRO A 20 0.76 9.90 -6.94
CA PRO A 20 1.64 10.34 -8.02
C PRO A 20 1.33 9.58 -9.32
N GLN A 21 1.96 10.01 -10.42
CA GLN A 21 1.85 9.34 -11.72
C GLN A 21 2.39 7.90 -11.65
N SER A 22 3.52 7.73 -10.97
CA SER A 22 4.15 6.45 -10.67
C SER A 22 4.82 6.52 -9.32
N PHE A 23 4.97 5.38 -8.67
CA PHE A 23 5.75 5.20 -7.46
C PHE A 23 7.11 4.57 -7.78
N ASP A 24 8.12 4.90 -6.99
CA ASP A 24 9.38 4.18 -6.95
C ASP A 24 9.12 2.70 -6.59
N GLN A 25 9.66 1.79 -7.40
CA GLN A 25 9.43 0.36 -7.23
C GLN A 25 10.01 -0.18 -5.91
N HIS A 26 11.11 0.40 -5.40
CA HIS A 26 11.64 0.01 -4.09
C HIS A 26 10.68 0.37 -2.95
N LEU A 27 9.99 1.51 -3.04
CA LEU A 27 8.97 1.88 -2.06
C LEU A 27 7.77 0.93 -2.12
N LEU A 28 7.36 0.49 -3.31
CA LEU A 28 6.31 -0.51 -3.49
C LEU A 28 6.72 -1.87 -2.90
N ASP A 29 7.95 -2.32 -3.17
CA ASP A 29 8.45 -3.60 -2.65
C ASP A 29 8.56 -3.59 -1.12
N HIS A 30 9.03 -2.49 -0.53
CA HIS A 30 9.08 -2.32 0.92
C HIS A 30 7.68 -2.31 1.55
N ALA A 31 6.73 -1.61 0.93
CA ALA A 31 5.34 -1.61 1.38
C ALA A 31 4.68 -2.99 1.24
N ALA A 32 5.02 -3.76 0.21
CA ALA A 32 4.55 -5.14 0.06
C ALA A 32 5.11 -6.05 1.17
N GLU A 33 6.40 -5.94 1.50
CA GLU A 33 7.00 -6.70 2.61
C GLU A 33 6.35 -6.34 3.96
N MET A 34 6.01 -5.05 4.14
CA MET A 34 5.30 -4.56 5.33
C MET A 34 3.98 -5.31 5.57
N PHE A 35 3.18 -5.54 4.51
CA PHE A 35 1.92 -6.29 4.62
C PHE A 35 2.13 -7.75 5.08
N GLY A 36 3.28 -8.35 4.78
CA GLY A 36 3.66 -9.67 5.30
C GLY A 36 3.86 -9.70 6.82
N ARG A 37 4.23 -8.56 7.41
CA ARG A 37 4.43 -8.40 8.87
C ARG A 37 3.21 -7.79 9.58
N TRP A 38 2.37 -7.06 8.87
CA TRP A 38 1.13 -6.48 9.40
C TRP A 38 0.20 -7.53 10.01
N GLY A 39 -0.44 -7.21 11.14
CA GLY A 39 -1.34 -8.09 11.88
C GLY A 39 -0.64 -9.28 12.55
N ARG A 40 0.70 -9.29 12.62
CA ARG A 40 1.45 -10.28 13.42
C ARG A 40 1.57 -9.83 14.88
N THR A 41 1.28 -8.58 15.19
CA THR A 41 1.34 -8.02 16.54
C THR A 41 -0.03 -7.43 16.94
N THR A 42 -0.33 -7.37 18.23
CA THR A 42 -1.62 -6.89 18.77
C THR A 42 -1.56 -5.44 19.26
N HIS A 43 -0.53 -4.67 18.86
CA HIS A 43 -0.28 -3.33 19.39
C HIS A 43 -0.97 -2.24 18.55
N MET A 44 -1.55 -1.24 19.22
CA MET A 44 -2.22 -0.10 18.55
C MET A 44 -1.27 0.72 17.69
N ASP A 45 0.03 0.73 18.01
CA ASP A 45 1.08 1.46 17.28
C ASP A 45 1.72 0.65 16.15
N GLU A 46 1.22 -0.57 15.86
CA GLU A 46 1.80 -1.45 14.84
C GLU A 46 1.91 -0.73 13.48
N ARG A 47 0.91 0.07 13.11
CA ARG A 47 0.88 0.78 11.82
C ARG A 47 2.02 1.80 11.67
N GLU A 48 2.22 2.68 12.64
CA GLU A 48 3.28 3.69 12.55
C GLU A 48 4.65 3.03 12.61
N HIS A 49 4.81 2.05 13.51
CA HIS A 49 6.04 1.29 13.63
C HIS A 49 6.39 0.54 12.33
N LEU A 50 5.40 -0.03 11.64
CA LEU A 50 5.57 -0.64 10.33
C LEU A 50 5.99 0.40 9.29
N PHE A 51 5.34 1.57 9.24
CA PHE A 51 5.76 2.61 8.29
C PHE A 51 7.19 3.08 8.51
N GLU A 52 7.62 3.23 9.76
CA GLU A 52 9.00 3.57 10.10
C GLU A 52 9.98 2.45 9.71
N THR A 53 9.67 1.21 10.13
CA THR A 53 10.52 0.03 9.89
C THR A 53 10.75 -0.23 8.41
N PHE A 54 9.73 -0.05 7.59
CA PHE A 54 9.79 -0.29 6.15
C PHE A 54 10.17 0.95 5.33
N GLY A 55 10.54 2.05 6.00
CA GLY A 55 11.03 3.26 5.34
C GLY A 55 9.94 4.05 4.59
N LEU A 56 8.67 3.82 4.91
CA LEU A 56 7.53 4.57 4.40
C LEU A 56 7.29 5.86 5.21
N ALA A 57 7.89 6.00 6.39
CA ALA A 57 7.94 7.27 7.10
C ALA A 57 8.85 8.28 6.39
N SER A 58 8.38 9.53 6.32
CA SER A 58 9.15 10.65 5.75
C SER A 58 10.35 10.97 6.65
N LYS A 59 11.52 11.07 6.03
CA LYS A 59 12.77 11.51 6.65
C LYS A 59 13.12 12.91 6.21
N SER A 60 13.92 13.62 7.01
CA SER A 60 14.40 14.97 6.69
C SER A 60 15.19 15.00 5.39
N GLU A 61 16.00 13.98 5.13
CA GLU A 61 16.84 13.77 3.95
C GLU A 61 16.07 13.41 2.67
N ASP A 62 14.80 13.00 2.77
CA ASP A 62 14.03 12.63 1.58
C ASP A 62 13.78 13.85 0.68
N SER A 63 13.86 13.64 -0.63
CA SER A 63 13.44 14.63 -1.62
C SER A 63 11.95 14.94 -1.51
N ASN A 64 11.53 16.11 -1.98
CA ASN A 64 10.10 16.47 -1.96
C ASN A 64 9.23 15.47 -2.75
N ALA A 65 9.75 14.91 -3.85
CA ALA A 65 9.07 13.88 -4.61
C ALA A 65 8.89 12.60 -3.77
N MET A 66 9.97 12.12 -3.14
CA MET A 66 9.93 10.92 -2.31
C MET A 66 9.01 11.09 -1.09
N LYS A 67 8.99 12.28 -0.47
CA LYS A 67 8.05 12.61 0.60
C LYS A 67 6.59 12.50 0.14
N MET A 68 6.27 12.99 -1.06
CA MET A 68 4.92 12.87 -1.61
C MET A 68 4.54 11.41 -1.91
N GLU A 69 5.46 10.62 -2.46
CA GLU A 69 5.24 9.19 -2.71
C GLU A 69 5.00 8.41 -1.42
N LYS A 70 5.80 8.66 -0.38
CA LYS A 70 5.64 8.08 0.96
C LYS A 70 4.30 8.44 1.60
N VAL A 71 3.88 9.71 1.52
CA VAL A 71 2.57 10.15 2.01
C VAL A 71 1.43 9.43 1.27
N ALA A 72 1.53 9.33 -0.05
CA ALA A 72 0.55 8.62 -0.87
C ALA A 72 0.49 7.12 -0.53
N LEU A 73 1.64 6.47 -0.37
CA LEU A 73 1.72 5.06 0.02
C LEU A 73 1.16 4.81 1.42
N ARG A 74 1.49 5.67 2.40
CA ARG A 74 0.92 5.58 3.75
C ARG A 74 -0.60 5.72 3.73
N CYS A 75 -1.15 6.59 2.88
CA CYS A 75 -2.59 6.72 2.69
C CYS A 75 -3.20 5.42 2.14
N VAL A 76 -2.67 4.91 1.02
CA VAL A 76 -3.15 3.66 0.39
C VAL A 76 -3.05 2.50 1.37
N CYS A 77 -1.89 2.31 2.00
CA CYS A 77 -1.68 1.22 2.95
C CYS A 77 -2.65 1.30 4.13
N SER A 78 -2.87 2.51 4.67
CA SER A 78 -3.82 2.70 5.77
C SER A 78 -5.24 2.31 5.36
N LYS A 79 -5.69 2.71 4.16
CA LYS A 79 -7.01 2.35 3.64
C LYS A 79 -7.16 0.83 3.47
N MET A 80 -6.14 0.15 2.95
CA MET A 80 -6.14 -1.31 2.80
C MET A 80 -6.18 -2.03 4.16
N MET A 81 -5.44 -1.51 5.15
CA MET A 81 -5.46 -2.02 6.52
C MET A 81 -6.82 -1.82 7.18
N ASP A 82 -7.42 -0.63 7.04
CA ASP A 82 -8.73 -0.28 7.60
C ASP A 82 -9.85 -1.12 6.96
N ALA A 83 -9.75 -1.39 5.65
CA ALA A 83 -10.64 -2.28 4.91
C ALA A 83 -10.39 -3.78 5.19
N LYS A 84 -9.42 -4.12 6.05
CA LYS A 84 -9.09 -5.49 6.48
C LYS A 84 -8.81 -6.44 5.31
N LEU A 85 -8.14 -5.95 4.27
CA LEU A 85 -7.70 -6.78 3.15
C LEU A 85 -6.82 -7.92 3.67
N ASN A 86 -6.83 -9.06 2.96
CA ASN A 86 -5.87 -10.11 3.26
C ASN A 86 -4.45 -9.56 3.01
N ARG A 87 -3.51 -9.90 3.91
CA ARG A 87 -2.09 -9.51 3.82
C ARG A 87 -1.46 -9.88 2.49
N LYS A 88 -1.79 -11.07 1.96
CA LYS A 88 -1.24 -11.55 0.68
C LYS A 88 -1.74 -10.70 -0.47
N ASP A 89 -3.06 -10.51 -0.56
CA ASP A 89 -3.68 -9.70 -1.62
C ASP A 89 -3.19 -8.26 -1.53
N ALA A 90 -3.09 -7.71 -0.31
CA ALA A 90 -2.59 -6.37 -0.10
C ALA A 90 -1.14 -6.19 -0.56
N ALA A 91 -0.26 -7.15 -0.25
CA ALA A 91 1.12 -7.15 -0.73
C ALA A 91 1.19 -7.22 -2.27
N ASP A 92 0.40 -8.10 -2.89
CA ASP A 92 0.37 -8.27 -4.35
C ASP A 92 -0.16 -7.02 -5.06
N ILE A 93 -1.20 -6.37 -4.54
CA ILE A 93 -1.75 -5.13 -5.09
C ILE A 93 -0.72 -4.00 -5.00
N ILE A 94 -0.10 -3.82 -3.83
CA ILE A 94 0.89 -2.76 -3.62
C ILE A 94 2.11 -2.95 -4.53
N LYS A 95 2.62 -4.17 -4.64
CA LYS A 95 3.75 -4.47 -5.52
C LYS A 95 3.50 -4.09 -6.97
N ASN A 96 2.22 -4.16 -7.38
CA ASN A 96 1.78 -3.88 -8.74
C ASN A 96 1.06 -2.52 -8.88
N LEU A 97 1.14 -1.62 -7.89
CA LEU A 97 0.37 -0.37 -7.85
C LEU A 97 0.61 0.55 -9.08
N ASN A 98 1.79 0.48 -9.69
CA ASN A 98 2.06 1.19 -10.95
C ASN A 98 1.29 0.62 -12.15
N LYS A 99 1.09 -0.71 -12.15
CA LYS A 99 0.48 -1.47 -13.26
C LYS A 99 -1.04 -1.57 -13.16
N ILE A 100 -1.63 -1.35 -11.98
CA ILE A 100 -3.10 -1.47 -11.81
C ILE A 100 -3.90 -0.51 -12.70
N LYS A 101 -3.26 0.58 -13.14
CA LYS A 101 -3.82 1.59 -14.05
C LYS A 101 -3.65 1.20 -15.52
N GLU A 102 -2.78 0.23 -15.83
CA GLU A 102 -2.55 -0.24 -17.19
C GLU A 102 -3.67 -1.19 -17.67
N PRO A 103 -4.10 -1.09 -18.93
CA PRO A 103 -5.00 -2.06 -19.52
C PRO A 103 -4.29 -3.42 -19.64
N GLY A 104 -4.90 -4.47 -19.07
CA GLY A 104 -4.35 -5.84 -19.09
C GLY A 104 -3.79 -6.34 -17.76
N PHE A 105 -3.78 -5.54 -16.70
CA PHE A 105 -3.45 -6.03 -15.36
C PHE A 105 -4.55 -6.97 -14.85
N THR A 106 -4.19 -8.24 -14.65
CA THR A 106 -5.05 -9.24 -14.01
C THR A 106 -5.12 -8.93 -12.51
N TRP A 107 -6.30 -8.55 -12.05
CA TRP A 107 -6.57 -8.40 -10.63
C TRP A 107 -6.46 -9.75 -9.94
N VAL A 108 -6.12 -9.74 -8.65
CA VAL A 108 -6.09 -10.97 -7.86
C VAL A 108 -7.53 -11.47 -7.74
N GLU A 109 -7.96 -12.31 -8.68
CA GLU A 109 -9.17 -13.09 -8.56
C GLU A 109 -8.84 -14.30 -7.68
N GLY A 110 -9.38 -14.30 -6.46
CA GLY A 110 -9.28 -15.39 -5.49
C GLY A 110 -10.56 -16.21 -5.44
#